data_AF-A0A177ENN7-F1
#
_entry.id   AF-A0A177ENN7-F1
#
_cell.length_a   1.000
_cell.length_b   1.000
_cell.length_c   1.000
_cell.angle_alpha   90.00
_cell.angle_beta   90.00
_cell.angle_gamma   90.00
#
_symmetry.space_group_name_H-M   'P 1'
#
loop_
_entity.id
_entity.type
_entity.pdbx_description
1 polymer ?
#
loop_
_entity_poly.entity_id
_entity_poly.type
_entity_poly.pdbx_seq_one_letter_code
_entity_poly.pdbx_strand_id
1 'polypeptide(L)'
;MLGVNIISKQFSDAIMKWEPITEMIEEGLDPEEIECISVSISDTLSEFGRINKTDQIVLDLEDFLYDVFEEYGVCVSDDLLSELVEIVLKTHNSKTRTKE
;
A
#
# COMPACT_ATOMS: atom_id res chain seq x y z
N MET A 1 -8.04 3.40 22.35
CA MET A 1 -6.82 2.78 21.80
C MET A 1 -7.27 1.84 20.70
N LEU A 2 -7.31 2.34 19.46
CA LEU A 2 -7.61 1.52 18.29
C LEU A 2 -6.43 0.56 18.12
N GLY A 3 -6.70 -0.74 18.18
CA GLY A 3 -5.67 -1.76 18.01
C GLY A 3 -5.05 -1.55 16.64
N VAL A 4 -3.77 -1.18 16.63
CA VAL A 4 -3.00 -1.09 15.39
C VAL A 4 -3.13 -2.43 14.68
N ASN A 5 -3.84 -2.41 13.55
CA ASN A 5 -4.20 -3.61 12.81
C ASN A 5 -2.88 -4.29 12.42
N ILE A 6 -2.63 -5.52 12.88
CA ILE A 6 -1.33 -6.21 12.64
C ILE A 6 -1.00 -6.26 11.14
N ILE A 7 -2.04 -6.17 10.31
CA ILE A 7 -1.99 -6.11 8.86
C ILE A 7 -1.48 -4.75 8.36
N SER A 8 -2.01 -3.63 8.86
CA SER A 8 -1.55 -2.30 8.47
C SER A 8 -0.08 -2.11 8.80
N LYS A 9 0.41 -2.70 9.90
CA LYS A 9 1.84 -2.70 10.21
C LYS A 9 2.70 -3.47 9.21
N GLN A 10 2.19 -4.57 8.62
CA GLN A 10 2.93 -5.30 7.59
C GLN A 10 3.02 -4.51 6.29
N PHE A 11 1.95 -3.77 5.95
CA PHE A 11 1.98 -2.86 4.81
C PHE A 11 2.93 -1.69 5.06
N SER A 12 2.87 -1.04 6.22
CA SER A 12 3.78 0.06 6.54
C SER A 12 5.24 -0.38 6.49
N ASP A 13 5.58 -1.53 7.08
CA ASP A 13 6.93 -2.09 7.05
C ASP A 13 7.39 -2.47 5.63
N ALA A 14 6.47 -2.85 4.75
CA ALA A 14 6.78 -3.20 3.36
C ALA A 14 6.99 -1.94 2.52
N ILE A 15 6.12 -0.94 2.67
CA ILE A 15 6.21 0.36 1.97
C ILE A 15 7.47 1.09 2.44
N MET A 16 7.75 1.16 3.74
CA MET A 16 8.96 1.79 4.31
C MET A 16 10.29 1.17 3.84
N LYS A 17 10.27 -0.02 3.24
CA LYS A 17 11.46 -0.67 2.65
C LYS A 17 11.60 -0.42 1.15
N TRP A 18 10.60 0.21 0.54
CA TRP A 18 10.61 0.58 -0.86
C TRP A 18 11.45 1.84 -1.04
N GLU A 19 12.56 1.73 -1.78
CA GLU A 19 13.52 2.82 -1.95
C GLU A 19 12.86 4.15 -2.40
N PRO A 20 11.93 4.17 -3.37
CA PRO A 20 11.22 5.39 -3.76
C PRO A 20 10.44 6.08 -2.64
N ILE A 21 9.89 5.35 -1.66
CA ILE A 21 9.20 6.02 -0.54
C ILE A 21 10.18 6.82 0.31
N THR A 22 11.43 6.36 0.41
CA THR A 22 12.45 7.04 1.21
C THR A 22 12.79 8.38 0.58
N GLU A 23 12.93 8.42 -0.75
CA GLU A 23 13.11 9.66 -1.50
C GLU A 23 11.91 10.60 -1.32
N MET A 24 10.68 10.09 -1.41
CA MET A 24 9.47 10.90 -1.18
C MET A 24 9.42 11.50 0.23
N ILE A 25 9.86 10.77 1.25
CA ILE A 25 9.97 11.29 2.62
C ILE A 25 11.01 12.40 2.70
N GLU A 26 12.16 12.24 2.04
CA GLU A 26 13.19 13.28 1.97
C GLU A 26 12.70 14.53 1.22
N GLU A 27 11.80 14.36 0.24
CA GLU A 27 11.16 15.45 -0.50
C GLU A 27 10.01 16.12 0.26
N GLY A 28 9.52 15.53 1.36
CA GLY A 28 8.58 16.15 2.29
C GLY A 28 7.34 15.32 2.65
N LEU A 29 7.22 14.07 2.21
CA LEU A 29 6.15 13.17 2.65
C LEU A 29 6.35 12.80 4.13
N ASP A 30 5.33 13.04 4.97
CA ASP A 30 5.42 12.66 6.37
C ASP A 30 5.30 11.13 6.54
N PRO A 31 6.20 10.47 7.28
CA PRO A 31 6.07 9.07 7.67
C PRO A 31 4.71 8.69 8.27
N GLU A 32 4.02 9.60 8.97
CA GLU A 32 2.68 9.37 9.50
C GLU A 32 1.65 9.12 8.38
N GLU A 33 1.82 9.73 7.20
CA GLU A 33 0.92 9.50 6.07
C GLU A 33 1.08 8.09 5.50
N ILE A 34 2.28 7.51 5.57
CA ILE A 34 2.51 6.11 5.19
C ILE A 34 1.73 5.16 6.10
N GLU A 35 1.60 5.49 7.40
CA GLU A 35 0.75 4.72 8.30
C GLU A 35 -0.73 4.83 7.92
N CYS A 36 -1.22 6.03 7.59
CA CYS A 36 -2.58 6.26 7.09
C CYS A 36 -2.86 5.47 5.80
N ILE A 37 -1.98 5.57 4.80
CA ILE A 37 -2.05 4.83 3.54
C ILE A 37 -2.11 3.32 3.82
N SER A 38 -1.25 2.82 4.70
CA SER A 38 -1.18 1.40 5.05
C SER A 38 -2.45 0.89 5.72
N VAL A 39 -3.11 1.73 6.54
CA VAL A 39 -4.41 1.41 7.13
C VAL A 39 -5.49 1.34 6.06
N SER A 40 -5.57 2.35 5.18
CA SER A 40 -6.57 2.38 4.12
C SER A 40 -6.41 1.20 3.15
N ILE A 41 -5.18 0.88 2.73
CA ILE A 41 -4.87 -0.32 1.94
C ILE A 41 -5.33 -1.59 2.67
N SER A 42 -4.99 -1.71 3.96
CA SER A 42 -5.38 -2.87 4.75
C SER A 42 -6.89 -3.06 4.81
N ASP A 43 -7.64 -1.96 4.99
CA ASP A 43 -9.09 -2.01 5.07
C ASP A 43 -9.70 -2.36 3.70
N THR A 44 -9.24 -1.71 2.62
CA THR A 44 -9.66 -2.02 1.24
C THR A 44 -9.42 -3.49 0.91
N LEU A 45 -8.24 -4.03 1.23
CA LEU A 45 -7.89 -5.41 0.91
C LEU A 45 -8.44 -6.46 1.89
N SER A 46 -8.95 -6.04 3.06
CA SER A 46 -9.45 -6.95 4.08
C SER A 46 -10.66 -7.78 3.62
N GLU A 47 -11.45 -7.24 2.70
CA GLU A 47 -12.62 -7.90 2.12
C GLU A 47 -12.24 -8.87 0.99
N PHE A 48 -10.99 -8.80 0.50
CA PHE A 48 -10.51 -9.58 -0.62
C PHE A 48 -9.69 -10.79 -0.17
N GLY A 49 -9.94 -11.92 -0.82
CA GLY A 49 -9.11 -13.12 -0.69
C GLY A 49 -7.76 -12.97 -1.38
N ARG A 50 -7.25 -14.03 -1.99
CA ARG A 50 -6.04 -13.94 -2.82
C ARG A 50 -6.33 -13.12 -4.07
N ILE A 51 -5.45 -12.16 -4.38
CA ILE A 51 -5.59 -11.24 -5.52
C ILE A 51 -4.52 -11.56 -6.55
N ASN A 52 -4.88 -11.66 -7.82
CA ASN A 52 -3.95 -11.82 -8.94
C ASN A 52 -3.68 -10.45 -9.60
N LYS A 53 -2.51 -10.30 -10.23
CA LYS A 53 -2.13 -9.07 -10.94
C LYS A 53 -3.07 -8.67 -12.09
N THR A 54 -3.89 -9.60 -12.57
CA THR A 54 -4.86 -9.37 -13.66
C THR A 54 -6.25 -9.00 -13.14
N ASP A 55 -6.45 -9.00 -11.83
CA ASP A 55 -7.76 -8.74 -11.25
C ASP A 55 -8.04 -7.23 -11.32
N GLN A 56 -9.30 -6.86 -11.55
CA GLN A 56 -9.70 -5.45 -11.71
C GLN A 56 -9.37 -4.59 -10.48
N ILE A 57 -9.37 -5.21 -9.29
CA ILE A 57 -8.97 -4.58 -8.03
C ILE A 57 -7.54 -4.02 -8.05
N VAL A 58 -6.66 -4.50 -8.94
CA VAL A 58 -5.30 -3.97 -9.10
C VAL A 58 -5.34 -2.57 -9.68
N LEU A 59 -6.16 -2.37 -10.73
CA LEU A 59 -6.37 -1.04 -11.33
C LEU A 59 -7.08 -0.11 -10.34
N ASP A 60 -8.10 -0.62 -9.66
CA ASP A 60 -8.83 0.16 -8.65
C ASP A 60 -7.90 0.59 -7.49
N LEU A 61 -6.89 -0.24 -7.15
CA LEU A 61 -5.90 0.07 -6.13
C LEU A 61 -4.85 1.07 -6.62
N GLU A 62 -4.45 1.01 -7.89
CA GLU A 62 -3.57 2.02 -8.51
C GLU A 62 -4.25 3.40 -8.50
N ASP A 63 -5.51 3.48 -8.97
CA ASP A 63 -6.30 4.72 -8.96
C ASP A 63 -6.48 5.26 -7.54
N PHE A 64 -6.83 4.38 -6.59
CA PHE A 64 -6.97 4.76 -5.18
C PHE A 64 -5.68 5.33 -4.59
N LEU A 65 -4.53 4.69 -4.84
CA LEU A 65 -3.25 5.17 -4.33
C LEU A 65 -2.85 6.48 -4.99
N TYR A 66 -3.09 6.63 -6.29
CA TYR A 66 -2.86 7.88 -7.00
C TYR A 66 -3.62 9.04 -6.33
N ASP A 67 -4.94 8.87 -6.10
CA ASP A 67 -5.77 9.88 -5.46
C ASP A 67 -5.24 10.23 -4.07
N VAL A 68 -4.87 9.23 -3.28
CA VAL A 68 -4.33 9.44 -1.92
C VAL A 68 -3.02 10.22 -1.95
N PHE A 69 -2.06 9.87 -2.82
CA PHE A 69 -0.82 10.64 -2.93
C PHE A 69 -1.06 12.06 -3.46
N GLU A 70 -2.00 12.25 -4.39
CA GLU A 70 -2.39 13.55 -4.91
C GLU A 70 -2.99 14.44 -3.80
N GLU A 71 -3.79 13.88 -2.88
CA GLU A 71 -4.31 14.60 -1.70
C GLU A 71 -3.19 15.12 -0.79
N TYR A 72 -2.08 14.37 -0.69
CA TYR A 72 -0.88 14.78 0.04
C TYR A 72 0.05 15.70 -0.76
N GLY A 73 -0.32 16.06 -1.99
CA GLY A 73 0.50 16.89 -2.88
C GLY A 73 1.73 16.18 -3.43
N VAL A 74 1.76 14.85 -3.36
CA VAL A 74 2.84 14.01 -3.91
C VAL A 74 2.41 13.51 -5.28
N CYS A 75 3.20 13.84 -6.30
CA CYS A 75 2.96 13.36 -7.66
C CYS A 75 3.76 12.07 -7.87
N VAL A 76 3.07 10.93 -7.91
CA VAL A 76 3.68 9.62 -8.15
C VAL A 76 3.44 9.21 -9.60
N SER A 77 4.48 8.75 -10.28
CA SER A 77 4.35 8.23 -11.66
C SER A 77 3.67 6.85 -11.68
N ASP A 78 2.94 6.54 -12.75
CA ASP A 78 2.30 5.24 -12.97
C ASP A 78 3.24 4.04 -12.71
N ASP A 79 4.50 4.13 -13.14
CA ASP A 79 5.50 3.06 -12.92
C ASP A 79 5.72 2.78 -11.42
N LEU A 80 5.85 3.85 -10.61
CA LEU A 80 6.03 3.78 -9.16
C LEU A 80 4.76 3.30 -8.45
N LEU A 81 3.58 3.71 -8.95
CA LEU A 81 2.29 3.22 -8.45
C LEU A 81 2.12 1.72 -8.69
N SER A 82 2.42 1.23 -9.89
CA SER A 82 2.39 -0.21 -10.19
C SER A 82 3.38 -1.00 -9.32
N GLU A 83 4.58 -0.46 -9.06
CA GLU A 83 5.54 -1.08 -8.13
C GLU A 83 5.00 -1.15 -6.70
N LEU A 84 4.42 -0.06 -6.20
CA LEU A 84 3.82 0.00 -4.86
C LEU A 84 2.66 -1.00 -4.73
N VAL A 85 1.79 -1.06 -5.74
CA VAL A 85 0.70 -2.03 -5.80
C VAL A 85 1.22 -3.46 -5.80
N GLU A 86 2.31 -3.75 -6.51
CA GLU A 86 2.94 -5.06 -6.47
C GLU A 86 3.43 -5.43 -5.07
N ILE A 87 4.06 -4.50 -4.34
CA ILE A 87 4.52 -4.69 -2.96
C ILE A 87 3.34 -4.99 -2.04
N VAL A 88 2.26 -4.23 -2.18
CA VAL A 88 1.01 -4.39 -1.44
C VAL A 88 0.40 -5.77 -1.72
N LEU A 89 0.19 -6.12 -2.98
CA LEU A 89 -0.38 -7.41 -3.38
C LEU A 89 0.46 -8.59 -2.89
N LYS A 90 1.80 -8.49 -2.97
CA LYS A 90 2.72 -9.50 -2.48
C LYS A 90 2.61 -9.67 -0.96
N THR A 91 2.47 -8.57 -0.22
CA THR A 91 2.28 -8.58 1.24
C THR A 91 0.96 -9.24 1.62
N HIS A 92 -0.13 -8.83 0.96
CA HIS A 92 -1.47 -9.43 1.15
C HIS A 92 -1.49 -10.94 0.85
N ASN A 93 -0.95 -11.34 -0.30
CA ASN A 93 -0.92 -12.74 -0.75
C ASN A 93 0.07 -13.61 0.04
N SER A 94 1.10 -13.03 0.65
CA SER A 94 2.00 -13.78 1.54
C SER A 94 1.28 -14.23 2.80
N LYS A 95 0.27 -13.48 3.25
CA LYS A 95 -0.54 -13.80 4.43
C LYS A 95 -1.54 -14.93 4.18
N THR A 96 -2.10 -15.02 2.96
CA THR A 96 -3.02 -16.11 2.59
C THR A 96 -2.33 -17.45 2.42
N ARG A 97 -1.00 -17.47 2.29
CA ARG A 97 -0.20 -18.70 2.12
C ARG A 97 0.08 -19.47 3.42
N THR A 98 -0.23 -18.92 4.59
CA THR A 98 0.04 -19.55 5.90
C THR A 98 -1.15 -20.35 6.45
N LYS A 99 -2.09 -20.77 5.59
CA LYS A 99 -3.18 -21.70 5.90
C LYS A 99 -3.22 -22.85 4.88
N GLU A 100 -2.16 -23.66 4.83
CA GLU A 100 -2.17 -25.01 4.23
C GLU A 100 -1.37 -25.97 5.12
#